data_AF-A0A0L0T282-F1
#
_entry.id   AF-A0A0L0T282-F1
#
_cell.length_a   1.000
_cell.length_b   1.000
_cell.length_c   1.000
_cell.angle_alpha   90.00
_cell.angle_beta   90.00
_cell.angle_gamma   90.00
#
_symmetry.space_group_name_H-M   'P 1'
#
loop_
_entity.id
_entity.type
_entity.pdbx_description
1 polymer ?
#
loop_
_entity_poly.entity_id
_entity_poly.type
_entity_poly.pdbx_seq_one_letter_code
_entity_poly.pdbx_strand_id
1 'polypeptide(L)'
;MLPAIRQWHAKCPEAVAPILQDALTMRLYLVHESGPLKFTLRDADGATFHVLLGPRHQCSCSPPVPVARGSPGTTTKPAPSSPVTCAHVIWSLHRRLRIPAASPLLHQTGILDHEWNQLPLARRGNSASTKGGMGAGKGKKKSCGGGVLQRPVTEDDVCPICQESLFESEIPLCFCRQSCGNNIHVPCMKLVADHQAKSLGQTIVTCPLCRADFGSMGDIEVLAQEWTKTKRQVDLAQSRRVRPAASSRVTAGPACRGCKKPIRGTRYKCTVCTAVHLCQPCFDDSDVHREHPFKCKVPDAEHWTFAVRYRPDAPTSATIDELQSRDLSDADYALLTSLDSGKRIVGYPRLHVINTFPLKKVPGTASAVC
;
A
#
# COMPACT_ATOMS: atom_id res chain seq x y z
N MET A 1 14.78 -37.29 10.20
CA MET A 1 14.29 -36.36 9.17
C MET A 1 15.31 -35.24 9.05
N LEU A 2 16.08 -35.21 7.95
CA LEU A 2 17.06 -34.15 7.72
C LEU A 2 16.32 -32.80 7.64
N PRO A 3 16.75 -31.75 8.37
CA PRO A 3 16.17 -30.43 8.19
C PRO A 3 16.41 -30.02 6.73
N ALA A 4 15.33 -29.71 6.00
CA ALA A 4 15.44 -29.25 4.63
C ALA A 4 16.45 -28.10 4.57
N ILE A 5 17.52 -28.30 3.80
CA ILE A 5 18.64 -27.37 3.66
C ILE A 5 18.05 -26.01 3.27
N ARG A 6 18.28 -25.00 4.11
CA ARG A 6 17.91 -23.63 3.81
C ARG A 6 18.68 -23.20 2.57
N GLN A 7 17.97 -22.84 1.51
CA GLN A 7 18.59 -22.22 0.35
C GLN A 7 18.88 -20.75 0.70
N TRP A 8 20.16 -20.43 0.83
CA TRP A 8 20.62 -19.06 1.07
C TRP A 8 20.55 -18.26 -0.22
N HIS A 9 19.87 -17.12 -0.18
CA HIS A 9 19.82 -16.20 -1.32
C HIS A 9 20.79 -15.05 -1.09
N ALA A 10 21.92 -15.02 -1.82
CA ALA A 10 22.87 -13.91 -1.70
C ALA A 10 22.37 -12.62 -2.40
N LYS A 11 21.58 -12.78 -3.46
CA LYS A 11 20.89 -11.68 -4.16
C LYS A 11 19.39 -11.79 -3.92
N CYS A 12 18.70 -10.66 -3.87
CA CYS A 12 17.26 -10.64 -3.73
C CYS A 12 16.60 -11.35 -4.93
N PRO A 13 15.79 -12.40 -4.72
CA PRO A 13 15.04 -13.02 -5.80
C PRO A 13 14.06 -12.02 -6.43
N GLU A 14 13.89 -12.06 -7.76
CA GLU A 14 13.01 -11.12 -8.48
C GLU A 14 11.57 -11.15 -7.97
N ALA A 15 11.07 -12.31 -7.54
CA ALA A 15 9.74 -12.46 -6.96
C ALA A 15 9.57 -11.75 -5.60
N VAL A 16 10.66 -11.54 -4.85
CA VAL A 16 10.64 -10.90 -3.53
C VAL A 16 10.94 -9.41 -3.62
N ALA A 17 11.59 -8.94 -4.68
CA ALA A 17 11.92 -7.53 -4.88
C ALA A 17 10.73 -6.56 -4.75
N PRO A 18 9.55 -6.79 -5.38
CA PRO A 18 8.41 -5.90 -5.19
C PRO A 18 7.87 -5.95 -3.76
N ILE A 19 7.82 -7.14 -3.15
CA ILE A 19 7.36 -7.35 -1.77
C ILE A 19 8.28 -6.63 -0.77
N LEU A 20 9.59 -6.64 -1.03
CA LEU A 20 10.58 -5.91 -0.25
C LEU A 20 10.35 -4.40 -0.35
N GLN A 21 10.13 -3.87 -1.57
CA GLN A 21 9.85 -2.45 -1.76
C GLN A 21 8.56 -2.02 -1.07
N ASP A 22 7.50 -2.82 -1.17
CA ASP A 22 6.24 -2.60 -0.47
C ASP A 22 6.47 -2.58 1.05
N ALA A 23 7.18 -3.57 1.59
CA ALA A 23 7.48 -3.65 3.03
C ALA A 23 8.30 -2.46 3.57
N LEU A 24 9.16 -1.86 2.75
CA LEU A 24 9.94 -0.69 3.15
C LEU A 24 9.06 0.58 3.26
N THR A 25 8.05 0.71 2.41
CA THR A 25 7.16 1.88 2.36
C THR A 25 5.89 1.71 3.22
N MET A 26 5.51 0.47 3.55
CA MET A 26 4.33 0.14 4.33
C MET A 26 4.42 0.65 5.77
N ARG A 27 3.31 1.17 6.28
CA ARG A 27 3.18 1.68 7.66
C ARG A 27 2.29 0.74 8.48
N LEU A 28 2.92 -0.13 9.26
CA LEU A 28 2.25 -1.01 10.20
C LEU A 28 2.46 -0.53 11.64
N TYR A 29 1.52 -0.88 12.51
CA TYR A 29 1.55 -0.56 13.93
C TYR A 29 1.77 -1.84 14.76
N LEU A 30 2.70 -1.79 15.71
CA LEU A 30 2.93 -2.86 16.65
C LEU A 30 1.90 -2.78 17.79
N VAL A 31 1.00 -3.78 17.85
CA VAL A 31 -0.07 -3.84 18.86
C VAL A 31 0.41 -4.55 20.12
N HIS A 32 1.08 -5.69 19.96
CA HIS A 32 1.48 -6.53 21.08
C HIS A 32 2.74 -7.35 20.80
N GLU A 33 3.61 -7.47 21.80
CA GLU A 33 4.80 -8.31 21.79
C GLU A 33 4.57 -9.49 22.73
N SER A 34 4.33 -10.68 22.16
CA SER A 34 4.15 -11.91 22.94
C SER A 34 5.46 -12.69 23.18
N GLY A 35 6.57 -12.15 22.68
CA GLY A 35 7.92 -12.67 22.85
C GLY A 35 8.93 -11.90 22.00
N PRO A 36 10.24 -12.16 22.14
CA PRO A 36 11.28 -11.42 21.43
C PRO A 36 11.24 -11.54 19.90
N LEU A 37 10.60 -12.60 19.40
CA LEU A 37 10.48 -12.92 17.98
C LEU A 37 9.01 -13.08 17.55
N LYS A 38 8.04 -12.71 18.40
CA LYS A 38 6.61 -12.90 18.14
C LYS A 38 5.84 -11.59 18.31
N PHE A 39 5.36 -11.07 17.18
CA PHE A 39 4.76 -9.75 17.07
C PHE A 39 3.33 -9.84 16.55
N THR A 40 2.47 -8.96 17.07
CA THR A 40 1.14 -8.70 16.52
C THR A 40 1.16 -7.32 15.89
N LEU A 41 1.01 -7.26 14.57
CA LEU A 41 0.98 -6.06 13.76
C LEU A 41 -0.45 -5.70 13.40
N ARG A 42 -0.69 -4.43 13.11
CA ARG A 42 -1.96 -3.92 12.62
C ARG A 42 -1.73 -2.94 11.49
N ASP A 43 -2.50 -3.07 10.42
CA ASP A 43 -2.44 -2.16 9.28
C ASP A 43 -3.32 -0.91 9.49
N ALA A 44 -3.18 0.08 8.62
CA ALA A 44 -4.00 1.28 8.58
C ALA A 44 -5.50 0.96 8.43
N ASP A 45 -5.84 -0.09 7.69
CA ASP A 45 -7.23 -0.59 7.52
C ASP A 45 -7.75 -1.35 8.76
N GLY A 46 -6.91 -1.53 9.77
CA GLY A 46 -7.28 -2.15 11.04
C GLY A 46 -7.17 -3.67 11.07
N ALA A 47 -6.79 -4.32 9.96
CA ALA A 47 -6.49 -5.75 9.90
C ALA A 47 -5.30 -6.11 10.82
N THR A 48 -5.36 -7.25 11.49
CA THR A 48 -4.32 -7.70 12.43
C THR A 48 -3.57 -8.91 11.89
N PHE A 49 -2.24 -8.90 12.04
CA PHE A 49 -1.35 -9.93 11.54
C PHE A 49 -0.42 -10.42 12.65
N HIS A 50 -0.28 -11.74 12.78
CA HIS A 50 0.66 -12.35 13.71
C HIS A 50 1.89 -12.83 12.95
N VAL A 51 3.05 -12.31 13.36
CA VAL A 51 4.36 -12.64 12.76
C VAL A 51 5.21 -13.34 13.81
N LEU A 52 5.74 -14.52 13.45
CA LEU A 52 6.71 -15.27 14.23
C LEU A 52 8.01 -15.39 13.44
N LEU A 53 9.10 -14.91 14.02
CA LEU A 53 10.43 -14.98 13.43
C LEU A 53 11.23 -16.13 14.03
N GLY A 54 12.02 -16.81 13.21
CA GLY A 54 12.83 -17.95 13.64
C GLY A 54 13.47 -18.65 12.44
N PRO A 55 13.82 -19.94 12.59
CA PRO A 55 14.41 -20.75 11.52
C PRO A 55 13.52 -20.87 10.27
N ARG A 56 12.22 -20.64 10.44
CA ARG A 56 11.24 -20.40 9.37
C ARG A 56 10.30 -19.30 9.83
N HIS A 57 10.23 -18.20 9.08
CA HIS A 57 9.30 -17.13 9.38
C HIS A 57 7.86 -17.58 9.10
N GLN A 58 6.94 -17.20 9.98
CA GLN A 58 5.51 -17.50 9.84
C GLN A 58 4.71 -16.20 9.96
N CYS A 59 3.74 -16.02 9.08
CA CYS A 59 2.82 -14.89 9.07
C CYS A 59 1.40 -15.40 8.88
N SER A 60 0.44 -14.84 9.62
CA SER A 60 -1.00 -15.14 9.45
C SER A 60 -1.60 -14.61 8.14
N CYS A 61 -0.83 -13.86 7.36
CA CYS A 61 -1.22 -13.34 6.05
C CYS A 61 -1.17 -14.40 4.93
N SER A 62 -0.55 -15.56 5.18
CA SER A 62 -0.64 -16.69 4.26
C SER A 62 -1.93 -17.45 4.57
N PRO A 63 -2.77 -17.81 3.57
CA PRO A 63 -4.00 -18.54 3.84
C PRO A 63 -3.69 -19.87 4.55
N PRO A 64 -4.45 -20.25 5.58
CA PRO A 64 -4.49 -21.65 5.99
C PRO A 64 -5.06 -22.43 4.81
N VAL A 65 -4.27 -23.30 4.20
CA VAL A 65 -4.81 -24.28 3.25
C VAL A 65 -5.88 -25.07 4.01
N PRO A 66 -7.14 -25.09 3.56
CA PRO A 66 -8.14 -25.94 4.19
C PRO A 66 -7.67 -27.38 4.00
N VAL A 67 -7.29 -28.03 5.10
CA VAL A 67 -7.09 -29.48 5.13
C VAL A 67 -8.48 -30.07 4.91
N ALA A 68 -8.79 -30.42 3.66
CA ALA A 68 -9.96 -31.20 3.32
C ALA A 68 -9.85 -32.54 4.05
N ARG A 69 -10.63 -32.69 5.13
CA ARG A 69 -10.91 -33.99 5.72
C ARG A 69 -11.79 -34.75 4.74
N GLY A 70 -11.25 -35.83 4.18
CA GLY A 70 -12.02 -36.96 3.68
C GLY A 70 -12.04 -37.15 2.16
N SER A 71 -11.04 -37.86 1.63
CA SER A 71 -11.25 -39.02 0.75
C SER A 71 -9.92 -39.71 0.44
N PRO A 72 -9.84 -41.05 0.55
CA PRO A 72 -8.62 -41.81 0.31
C PRO A 72 -8.47 -42.13 -1.17
N GLY A 73 -7.27 -41.89 -1.72
CA GLY A 73 -6.89 -42.38 -3.04
C GLY A 73 -6.69 -41.29 -4.07
N THR A 74 -5.54 -40.63 -4.02
CA THR A 74 -4.68 -40.28 -5.17
C THR A 74 -3.50 -39.50 -4.62
N THR A 75 -2.32 -40.11 -4.66
CA THR A 75 -1.07 -39.49 -4.22
C THR A 75 -0.61 -38.47 -5.27
N THR A 76 -1.18 -37.28 -5.27
CA THR A 76 -0.49 -36.10 -5.78
C THR A 76 -0.09 -35.26 -4.59
N LYS A 77 1.17 -35.42 -4.17
CA LYS A 77 1.84 -34.51 -3.25
C LYS A 77 1.66 -33.09 -3.81
N PRO A 78 1.01 -32.15 -3.12
CA PRO A 78 1.08 -30.76 -3.52
C PRO A 78 2.52 -30.30 -3.38
N ALA A 79 3.09 -29.78 -4.48
CA ALA A 79 4.42 -29.22 -4.52
C ALA A 79 4.58 -28.13 -3.44
N PRO A 80 5.76 -28.00 -2.81
CA PRO A 80 5.99 -26.96 -1.81
C PRO A 80 5.78 -25.60 -2.46
N SER A 81 4.79 -24.85 -1.94
CA SER A 81 4.64 -23.43 -2.24
C SER A 81 5.98 -22.75 -2.05
N SER A 82 6.43 -22.03 -3.08
CA SER A 82 7.67 -21.25 -3.08
C SER A 82 7.79 -20.47 -1.77
N PRO A 83 8.94 -20.48 -1.08
CA PRO A 83 9.09 -19.91 0.24
C PRO A 83 9.28 -18.39 0.13
N VAL A 84 8.25 -17.70 -0.35
CA VAL A 84 8.27 -16.26 -0.55
C VAL A 84 7.91 -15.59 0.77
N THR A 85 8.89 -14.91 1.36
CA THR A 85 8.73 -14.11 2.57
C THR A 85 7.76 -12.95 2.29
N CYS A 86 6.71 -12.83 3.09
CA CYS A 86 5.69 -11.79 2.92
C CYS A 86 6.16 -10.40 3.41
N ALA A 87 5.46 -9.35 2.97
CA ALA A 87 5.77 -7.97 3.36
C ALA A 87 5.78 -7.75 4.89
N HIS A 88 4.87 -8.40 5.64
CA HIS A 88 4.81 -8.27 7.10
C HIS A 88 6.06 -8.82 7.82
N VAL A 89 6.65 -9.91 7.31
CA VAL A 89 7.89 -10.46 7.86
C VAL A 89 9.05 -9.54 7.54
N ILE A 90 9.16 -9.10 6.28
CA ILE A 90 10.22 -8.17 5.84
C ILE A 90 10.15 -6.87 6.64
N TRP A 91 8.94 -6.32 6.83
CA TRP A 91 8.70 -5.13 7.65
C TRP A 91 9.17 -5.34 9.08
N SER A 92 8.87 -6.50 9.69
CA SER A 92 9.33 -6.83 11.04
C SER A 92 10.86 -6.92 11.13
N LEU A 93 11.50 -7.52 10.12
CA LEU A 93 12.96 -7.61 10.06
C LEU A 93 13.61 -6.23 9.89
N HIS A 94 13.08 -5.39 9.01
CA HIS A 94 13.66 -4.08 8.71
C HIS A 94 13.33 -3.02 9.79
N ARG A 95 12.05 -2.84 10.14
CA ARG A 95 11.61 -1.76 11.03
C ARG A 95 11.83 -2.08 12.50
N ARG A 96 11.56 -3.34 12.91
CA ARG A 96 11.64 -3.72 14.33
C ARG A 96 13.04 -4.16 14.71
N LEU A 97 13.64 -5.04 13.91
CA LEU A 97 14.98 -5.57 14.18
C LEU A 97 16.09 -4.72 13.59
N ARG A 98 15.75 -3.63 12.88
CA ARG A 98 16.69 -2.65 12.33
C ARG A 98 17.73 -3.26 11.40
N ILE A 99 17.34 -4.34 10.72
CA ILE A 99 18.16 -4.93 9.67
C ILE A 99 18.17 -3.96 8.48
N PRO A 100 19.35 -3.52 7.99
CA PRO A 100 19.43 -2.59 6.86
C PRO A 100 18.74 -3.13 5.61
N ALA A 101 18.14 -2.25 4.80
CA ALA A 101 17.47 -2.61 3.54
C ALA A 101 18.38 -3.37 2.55
N ALA A 102 19.70 -3.16 2.62
CA ALA A 102 20.69 -3.83 1.79
C ALA A 102 21.05 -5.25 2.28
N SER A 103 20.61 -5.66 3.48
CA SER A 103 20.96 -6.95 4.06
C SER A 103 20.21 -8.09 3.37
N PRO A 104 20.91 -9.17 2.98
CA PRO A 104 20.25 -10.33 2.39
C PRO A 104 19.32 -11.03 3.38
N LEU A 105 19.43 -10.78 4.69
CA LEU A 105 18.60 -11.37 5.73
C LEU A 105 17.11 -11.03 5.60
N LEU A 106 16.77 -9.91 4.94
CA LEU A 106 15.37 -9.50 4.76
C LEU A 106 14.57 -10.46 3.88
N HIS A 107 15.22 -11.09 2.90
CA HIS A 107 14.56 -11.98 1.93
C HIS A 107 14.92 -13.46 2.15
N GLN A 108 15.46 -13.81 3.31
CA GLN A 108 15.63 -15.22 3.68
C GLN A 108 14.32 -15.79 4.20
N THR A 109 14.18 -17.09 4.06
CA THR A 109 13.02 -17.88 4.51
C THR A 109 12.99 -18.07 6.03
N GLY A 110 14.12 -17.84 6.68
CA GLY A 110 14.34 -17.90 8.12
C GLY A 110 15.72 -17.38 8.49
N ILE A 111 15.93 -17.14 9.78
CA ILE A 111 17.21 -16.69 10.35
C ILE A 111 17.63 -17.70 11.41
N LEU A 112 18.89 -18.14 11.33
CA LEU A 112 19.53 -19.09 12.23
C LEU A 112 20.11 -18.39 13.46
N ASP A 113 20.31 -19.12 14.55
CA ASP A 113 20.75 -18.55 15.84
C ASP A 113 22.08 -17.79 15.76
N HIS A 114 23.03 -18.25 14.94
CA HIS A 114 24.29 -17.54 14.74
C HIS A 114 24.11 -16.21 13.99
N GLU A 115 23.17 -16.14 13.05
CA GLU A 115 22.83 -14.92 12.30
C GLU A 115 22.11 -13.93 13.22
N TRP A 116 21.22 -14.41 14.10
CA TRP A 116 20.58 -13.60 15.14
C TRP A 116 21.61 -12.91 16.05
N ASN A 117 22.68 -13.62 16.42
CA ASN A 117 23.73 -13.09 17.29
C ASN A 117 24.65 -12.06 16.59
N GLN A 118 24.69 -12.07 15.25
CA GLN A 118 25.49 -11.12 14.47
C GLN A 118 24.72 -9.84 14.13
N LEU A 119 23.41 -9.84 14.30
CA LEU A 119 22.63 -8.63 14.12
C LEU A 119 23.01 -7.61 15.21
N PRO A 120 23.14 -6.32 14.85
CA PRO A 120 23.14 -5.24 15.83
C PRO A 120 21.73 -5.15 16.39
N LEU A 121 21.32 -6.15 17.18
CA LEU A 121 20.07 -6.16 17.87
C LEU A 121 20.09 -4.89 18.72
N ALA A 122 19.24 -3.93 18.38
CA ALA A 122 18.76 -2.89 19.28
C ALA A 122 17.96 -3.49 20.46
N ARG A 123 18.35 -4.68 20.95
CA ARG A 123 18.12 -5.18 22.31
C ARG A 123 19.00 -4.41 23.30
N ARG A 124 18.96 -3.10 23.20
CA ARG A 124 18.73 -2.30 24.38
C ARG A 124 17.47 -1.54 24.05
N GLY A 125 16.35 -2.09 24.52
CA GLY A 125 15.28 -1.18 24.92
C GLY A 125 15.92 -0.10 25.81
N ASN A 126 15.29 1.06 25.89
CA ASN A 126 15.64 2.16 26.79
C ASN A 126 15.58 1.75 28.28
N SER A 127 16.05 0.56 28.66
CA SER A 127 16.73 0.23 29.89
C SER A 127 17.75 1.33 30.20
N ALA A 128 17.25 2.32 30.92
CA ALA A 128 17.85 2.75 32.16
C ALA A 128 19.38 2.65 32.15
N SER A 129 20.02 3.77 31.84
CA SER A 129 21.25 4.12 32.56
C SER A 129 20.85 4.40 34.01
N THR A 130 20.46 3.36 34.75
CA THR A 130 20.44 3.37 36.21
C THR A 130 21.89 3.25 36.64
N LYS A 131 22.57 4.39 36.77
CA LYS A 131 23.63 4.48 37.77
C LYS A 131 22.94 4.32 39.13
N GLY A 132 23.13 3.14 39.71
CA GLY A 132 22.58 2.78 41.01
C GLY A 132 23.12 3.68 42.10
N GLY A 133 22.20 4.35 42.78
CA GLY A 133 22.37 4.72 44.19
C GLY A 133 21.49 3.77 45.00
N MET A 134 22.12 2.82 45.68
CA MET A 134 21.44 1.99 46.68
C MET A 134 20.94 2.89 47.81
N GLY A 135 19.63 2.85 48.05
CA GLY A 135 19.00 3.44 49.22
C GLY A 135 17.80 2.60 49.62
N ALA A 136 18.01 1.67 50.54
CA ALA A 136 16.95 0.89 51.16
C ALA A 136 16.05 1.83 51.98
N GLY A 137 14.72 1.74 51.78
CA GLY A 137 13.77 2.54 52.54
C GLY A 137 12.35 1.99 52.43
N LYS A 138 11.82 1.58 53.59
CA LYS A 138 10.51 0.96 53.82
C LYS A 138 9.33 1.75 53.23
N GLY A 139 8.27 1.01 52.92
CA GLY A 139 7.05 1.49 52.28
C GLY A 139 6.37 2.68 52.97
N LYS A 140 5.80 3.54 52.13
CA LYS A 140 4.72 4.47 52.48
C LYS A 140 3.92 4.76 51.22
N LYS A 141 2.62 4.42 51.22
CA LYS A 141 1.66 4.94 50.23
C LYS A 141 1.76 6.47 50.26
N LYS A 142 2.12 7.09 49.14
CA LYS A 142 2.13 8.54 48.97
C LYS A 142 1.31 8.88 47.74
N SER A 143 0.23 9.61 47.97
CA SER A 143 -0.60 10.21 46.94
C SER A 143 0.15 11.34 46.20
N CYS A 144 -0.32 11.60 44.97
CA CYS A 144 -0.25 12.82 44.18
C CYS A 144 1.04 13.68 44.17
N GLY A 145 1.64 13.82 42.97
CA GLY A 145 2.47 14.98 42.63
C GLY A 145 3.86 14.73 42.03
N GLY A 146 4.30 13.47 41.87
CA GLY A 146 5.62 13.16 41.30
C GLY A 146 5.58 12.94 39.79
N GLY A 147 5.41 13.99 38.99
CA GLY A 147 5.54 13.89 37.55
C GLY A 147 7.00 13.67 37.14
N VAL A 148 7.27 12.68 36.28
CA VAL A 148 8.58 12.45 35.66
C VAL A 148 8.75 13.43 34.49
N LEU A 149 9.93 14.04 34.37
CA LEU A 149 10.24 14.97 33.29
C LEU A 149 10.33 14.26 31.94
N GLN A 150 9.95 14.98 30.89
CA GLN A 150 10.09 14.51 29.51
C GLN A 150 11.57 14.34 29.16
N ARG A 151 11.93 13.19 28.58
CA ARG A 151 13.30 12.95 28.09
C ARG A 151 13.52 13.70 26.77
N PRO A 152 14.72 14.25 26.52
CA PRO A 152 15.04 14.84 25.23
C PRO A 152 14.98 13.76 24.13
N VAL A 153 14.55 14.16 22.94
CA VAL A 153 14.53 13.29 21.75
C VAL A 153 15.90 13.36 21.09
N THR A 154 16.52 12.20 20.89
CA THR A 154 17.78 12.02 20.17
C THR A 154 17.54 11.46 18.76
N GLU A 155 18.52 11.53 17.88
CA GLU A 155 18.42 11.02 16.49
C GLU A 155 18.11 9.52 16.43
N ASP A 156 18.54 8.75 17.43
CA ASP A 156 18.30 7.31 17.55
C ASP A 156 16.93 6.96 18.17
N ASP A 157 16.17 7.95 18.66
CA ASP A 157 14.91 7.69 19.33
C ASP A 157 13.79 7.35 18.34
N VAL A 158 13.15 6.20 18.59
CA VAL A 158 12.14 5.60 17.72
C VAL A 158 10.84 5.40 18.49
N CYS A 159 9.71 5.65 17.83
CA CYS A 159 8.41 5.38 18.41
C CYS A 159 8.19 3.86 18.60
N PRO A 160 7.84 3.37 19.80
CA PRO A 160 7.68 1.94 20.05
C PRO A 160 6.52 1.30 19.29
N ILE A 161 5.58 2.09 18.77
CA ILE A 161 4.34 1.62 18.15
C ILE A 161 4.47 1.60 16.62
N CYS A 162 4.77 2.73 15.98
CA CYS A 162 4.92 2.80 14.51
C CYS A 162 6.35 2.54 14.02
N GLN A 163 7.33 2.50 14.93
CA GLN A 163 8.75 2.28 14.60
C GLN A 163 9.35 3.31 13.64
N GLU A 164 8.75 4.50 13.58
CA GLU A 164 9.28 5.67 12.86
C GLU A 164 10.21 6.49 13.78
N SER A 165 11.14 7.23 13.18
CA SER A 165 12.01 8.17 13.91
C SER A 165 11.16 9.24 14.60
N LEU A 166 11.48 9.55 15.86
CA LEU A 166 10.85 10.62 16.62
C LEU A 166 11.50 11.98 16.34
N PHE A 167 12.77 11.99 15.94
CA PHE A 167 13.58 13.20 15.78
C PHE A 167 13.17 14.01 14.55
N GLU A 168 12.98 13.34 13.42
CA GLU A 168 12.67 13.98 12.13
C GLU A 168 11.17 14.13 11.87
N SER A 169 10.31 13.69 12.80
CA SER A 169 8.88 13.61 12.55
C SER A 169 8.17 14.94 12.80
N GLU A 170 7.35 15.38 11.84
CA GLU A 170 6.40 16.50 11.98
C GLU A 170 5.20 16.18 12.88
N ILE A 171 5.13 14.94 13.40
CA ILE A 171 4.03 14.43 14.20
C ILE A 171 4.26 14.83 15.66
N PRO A 172 3.26 15.41 16.36
CA PRO A 172 3.41 15.82 17.75
C PRO A 172 3.67 14.61 18.66
N LEU A 173 4.51 14.84 19.65
CA LEU A 173 4.93 13.85 20.63
C LEU A 173 4.20 14.05 21.96
N CYS A 174 3.83 12.96 22.60
CA CYS A 174 3.43 12.90 24.00
C CYS A 174 4.43 12.02 24.77
N PHE A 175 4.45 12.12 26.09
CA PHE A 175 5.38 11.37 26.93
C PHE A 175 4.72 10.82 28.19
N CYS A 176 5.31 9.76 28.74
CA CYS A 176 4.83 9.17 29.98
C CYS A 176 5.18 10.05 31.18
N ARG A 177 4.18 10.73 31.73
CA ARG A 177 4.34 11.65 32.88
C ARG A 177 4.52 10.94 34.22
N GLN A 178 4.17 9.66 34.32
CA GLN A 178 4.10 8.98 35.63
C GLN A 178 5.28 8.06 35.94
N SER A 179 6.10 7.66 34.95
CA SER A 179 7.20 6.72 35.22
C SER A 179 8.43 6.84 34.31
N CYS A 180 8.33 6.63 33.00
CA CYS A 180 9.51 6.43 32.16
C CYS A 180 9.98 7.66 31.38
N GLY A 181 9.16 8.71 31.25
CA GLY A 181 9.50 9.95 30.55
C GLY A 181 9.78 9.80 29.04
N ASN A 182 9.60 8.61 28.46
CA ASN A 182 9.85 8.36 27.03
C ASN A 182 8.76 8.98 26.15
N ASN A 183 9.17 9.37 24.94
CA ASN A 183 8.34 10.01 23.93
C ASN A 183 7.65 8.98 23.02
N ILE A 184 6.42 9.29 22.61
CA ILE A 184 5.58 8.49 21.71
C ILE A 184 4.80 9.47 20.84
N HIS A 185 4.52 9.15 19.58
CA HIS A 185 3.64 9.98 18.76
C HIS A 185 2.21 9.99 19.32
N VAL A 186 1.57 11.17 19.36
CA VAL A 186 0.16 11.33 19.74
C VAL A 186 -0.79 10.38 18.98
N PRO A 187 -0.75 10.25 17.64
CA PRO A 187 -1.62 9.31 16.93
C PRO A 187 -1.38 7.84 17.30
N CYS A 188 -0.13 7.47 17.60
CA CYS A 188 0.19 6.12 18.06
C CYS A 188 -0.38 5.86 19.46
N MET A 189 -0.31 6.85 20.36
CA MET A 189 -0.90 6.71 21.68
C MET A 189 -2.42 6.60 21.63
N LYS A 190 -3.08 7.31 20.70
CA LYS A 190 -4.51 7.12 20.42
C LYS A 190 -4.83 5.70 19.97
N LEU A 191 -4.01 5.11 19.09
CA LEU A 191 -4.22 3.73 18.66
C LEU A 191 -4.16 2.74 19.84
N VAL A 192 -3.23 2.96 20.77
CA VAL A 192 -3.11 2.16 21.99
C VAL A 192 -4.34 2.35 22.88
N ALA A 193 -4.77 3.60 23.08
CA ALA A 193 -5.96 3.93 23.85
C ALA A 193 -7.21 3.23 23.27
N ASP A 194 -7.44 3.35 21.96
CA ASP A 194 -8.58 2.71 21.28
C ASP A 194 -8.56 1.19 21.41
N HIS A 195 -7.37 0.56 21.31
CA HIS A 195 -7.22 -0.87 21.50
C HIS A 195 -7.52 -1.29 22.95
N GLN A 196 -6.99 -0.57 23.95
CA GLN A 196 -7.23 -0.89 25.36
C GLN A 196 -8.70 -0.68 25.76
N ALA A 197 -9.35 0.36 25.24
CA ALA A 197 -10.77 0.59 25.46
C ALA A 197 -11.64 -0.51 24.82
N LYS A 198 -11.39 -0.85 23.56
CA LYS A 198 -12.22 -1.83 22.81
C LYS A 198 -11.96 -3.28 23.20
N SER A 199 -10.70 -3.65 23.43
CA SER A 199 -10.31 -5.05 23.65
C SER A 199 -10.18 -5.43 25.13
N LEU A 200 -9.88 -4.47 26.01
CA LEU A 200 -9.65 -4.73 27.44
C LEU A 200 -10.65 -4.03 28.36
N GLY A 201 -11.50 -3.14 27.83
CA GLY A 201 -12.46 -2.37 28.63
C GLY A 201 -11.81 -1.44 29.64
N GLN A 202 -10.54 -1.05 29.42
CA GLN A 202 -9.78 -0.22 30.35
C GLN A 202 -10.11 1.27 30.17
N THR A 203 -10.24 1.98 31.28
CA THR A 203 -10.51 3.44 31.32
C THR A 203 -9.24 4.27 31.45
N ILE A 204 -8.15 3.65 31.89
CA ILE A 204 -6.82 4.24 32.03
C ILE A 204 -5.94 3.63 30.96
N VAL A 205 -5.23 4.49 30.22
CA VAL A 205 -4.31 4.05 29.19
C VAL A 205 -2.98 3.69 29.82
N THR A 206 -2.48 2.49 29.56
CA THR A 206 -1.18 2.03 30.05
C THR A 206 -0.06 2.31 29.04
N CYS A 207 1.12 2.68 29.53
CA CYS A 207 2.28 2.96 28.70
C CYS A 207 2.83 1.67 28.06
N PRO A 208 3.03 1.60 26.74
CA PRO A 208 3.57 0.40 26.09
C PRO A 208 4.97 -0.01 26.55
N LEU A 209 5.76 0.93 27.07
CA LEU A 209 7.17 0.72 27.43
C LEU A 209 7.33 0.22 28.87
N CYS A 210 6.69 0.89 29.83
CA CYS A 210 6.85 0.62 31.26
C CYS A 210 5.59 0.06 31.92
N ARG A 211 4.48 -0.03 31.20
CA ARG A 211 3.16 -0.53 31.66
C ARG A 211 2.52 0.24 32.81
N ALA A 212 3.12 1.36 33.22
CA ALA A 212 2.52 2.28 34.18
C ALA A 212 1.38 3.08 33.54
N ASP A 213 0.56 3.69 34.38
CA ASP A 213 -0.53 4.57 33.95
C ASP A 213 0.03 5.75 33.16
N PHE A 214 -0.41 5.88 31.92
CA PHE A 214 0.04 6.93 31.01
C PHE A 214 -0.85 8.17 31.15
N GLY A 215 -2.16 7.96 31.26
CA GLY A 215 -3.17 9.01 31.38
C GLY A 215 -4.58 8.46 31.21
N SER A 216 -5.59 9.32 31.33
CA SER A 216 -6.96 8.94 31.04
C SER A 216 -7.21 8.85 29.53
N MET A 217 -8.19 8.06 29.10
CA MET A 217 -8.64 8.03 27.70
C MET A 217 -9.02 9.42 27.17
N GLY A 218 -9.63 10.25 28.03
CA GLY A 218 -10.04 11.62 27.68
C GLY A 218 -8.86 12.52 27.36
N ASP A 219 -7.78 12.44 28.14
CA ASP A 219 -6.58 13.25 27.92
C ASP A 219 -5.92 12.91 26.57
N ILE A 220 -5.88 11.61 26.22
CA ILE A 220 -5.33 11.16 24.93
C ILE A 220 -6.23 11.60 23.77
N GLU A 221 -7.54 11.55 23.94
CA GLU A 221 -8.49 11.98 22.91
C GLU A 221 -8.39 13.49 22.64
N VAL A 222 -8.22 14.32 23.68
CA VAL A 222 -8.00 15.76 23.53
C VAL A 222 -6.73 16.05 22.73
N LEU A 223 -5.59 15.43 23.11
CA LEU A 223 -4.33 15.60 22.39
C LEU A 223 -4.45 15.19 20.91
N ALA A 224 -5.16 14.09 20.64
CA ALA A 224 -5.38 13.63 19.27
C ALA A 224 -6.30 14.58 18.48
N GLN A 225 -7.32 15.16 19.11
CA GLN A 225 -8.18 16.15 18.46
C GLN A 225 -7.42 17.42 18.12
N GLU A 226 -6.58 17.93 19.01
CA GLU A 226 -5.72 19.09 18.76
C GLU A 226 -4.79 18.85 17.57
N TRP A 227 -4.18 17.67 17.50
CA TRP A 227 -3.41 17.25 16.34
C TRP A 227 -4.24 17.24 15.04
N THR A 228 -5.43 16.64 15.05
CA THR A 228 -6.25 16.59 13.82
C THR A 228 -6.69 17.98 13.37
N LYS A 229 -6.96 18.91 14.29
CA LYS A 229 -7.29 20.31 13.98
C LYS A 229 -6.09 21.04 13.36
N THR A 230 -4.93 20.94 13.98
CA THR A 230 -3.68 21.56 13.48
C THR A 230 -3.29 21.00 12.12
N LYS A 231 -3.32 19.67 11.95
CA LYS A 231 -3.05 19.01 10.66
C LYS A 231 -4.01 19.49 9.56
N ARG A 232 -5.32 19.53 9.83
CA ARG A 232 -6.31 20.05 8.86
C ARG A 232 -6.05 21.50 8.47
N GLN A 233 -5.60 22.34 9.40
CA GLN A 233 -5.24 23.73 9.10
C GLN A 233 -4.00 23.82 8.19
N VAL A 234 -2.98 23.01 8.45
CA VAL A 234 -1.77 22.92 7.62
C VAL A 234 -2.10 22.40 6.22
N ASP A 235 -2.87 21.31 6.12
CA ASP A 235 -3.30 20.73 4.84
C ASP A 235 -4.15 21.73 4.03
N LEU A 236 -5.03 22.49 4.70
CA LEU A 236 -5.83 23.53 4.05
C LEU A 236 -4.98 24.73 3.59
N ALA A 237 -3.97 25.11 4.36
CA ALA A 237 -3.04 26.17 3.97
C ALA A 237 -2.15 25.74 2.80
N GLN A 238 -1.65 24.50 2.79
CA GLN A 238 -0.88 23.95 1.67
C GLN A 238 -1.73 23.79 0.41
N SER A 239 -2.96 23.25 0.51
CA SER A 239 -3.85 23.12 -0.64
C SER A 239 -4.26 24.47 -1.25
N ARG A 240 -4.35 25.54 -0.45
CA ARG A 240 -4.52 26.92 -0.95
C ARG A 240 -3.29 27.44 -1.70
N ARG A 241 -2.08 27.06 -1.30
CA ARG A 241 -0.82 27.43 -1.99
C ARG A 241 -0.57 26.62 -3.25
N VAL A 242 -1.06 25.38 -3.30
CA VAL A 242 -0.92 24.46 -4.45
C VAL A 242 -2.08 24.60 -5.44
N ARG A 243 -3.10 25.44 -5.18
CA ARG A 243 -4.05 25.83 -6.24
C ARG A 243 -3.26 26.54 -7.34
N PRO A 244 -3.15 25.98 -8.56
CA PRO A 244 -2.60 26.75 -9.67
C PRO A 244 -3.48 27.98 -9.84
N ALA A 245 -2.86 29.13 -10.13
CA ALA A 245 -3.52 30.39 -10.45
C ALA A 245 -4.30 30.28 -11.79
N ALA A 246 -5.25 29.37 -11.88
CA ALA A 246 -6.02 29.03 -13.07
C ALA A 246 -7.51 28.91 -12.70
N SER A 247 -8.06 29.99 -12.15
CA SER A 247 -9.50 30.26 -12.18
C SER A 247 -9.71 31.71 -12.62
N SER A 248 -9.26 32.01 -13.83
CA SER A 248 -9.80 33.10 -14.62
C SER A 248 -9.65 32.73 -16.10
N ARG A 249 -10.79 32.62 -16.80
CA ARG A 249 -11.00 32.31 -18.23
C ARG A 249 -11.14 30.83 -18.63
N VAL A 250 -12.20 30.17 -18.12
CA VAL A 250 -12.79 29.01 -18.83
C VAL A 250 -13.69 29.52 -19.95
N THR A 251 -13.11 29.84 -21.10
CA THR A 251 -13.84 30.01 -22.38
C THR A 251 -12.89 29.83 -23.57
N ALA A 252 -12.35 28.61 -23.74
CA ALA A 252 -11.62 28.26 -24.97
C ALA A 252 -11.67 26.75 -25.30
N GLY A 253 -12.70 26.04 -24.82
CA GLY A 253 -12.93 24.63 -25.16
C GLY A 253 -14.03 24.48 -26.21
N PRO A 254 -13.90 23.58 -27.19
CA PRO A 254 -14.98 23.30 -28.13
C PRO A 254 -16.18 22.68 -27.42
N ALA A 255 -17.37 23.05 -27.87
CA ALA A 255 -18.62 22.47 -27.40
C ALA A 255 -18.80 21.03 -27.92
N CYS A 256 -19.40 20.18 -27.09
CA CYS A 256 -19.81 18.84 -27.50
C CYS A 256 -20.93 18.95 -28.54
N ARG A 257 -20.83 18.21 -29.66
CA ARG A 257 -21.88 18.21 -30.70
C ARG A 257 -23.20 17.61 -30.20
N GLY A 258 -23.16 16.65 -29.28
CA GLY A 258 -24.34 16.00 -28.72
C GLY A 258 -25.08 16.89 -27.71
N CYS A 259 -24.41 17.28 -26.63
CA CYS A 259 -25.05 18.04 -25.54
C CYS A 259 -24.91 19.57 -25.63
N LYS A 260 -24.22 20.09 -26.66
CA LYS A 260 -23.97 21.53 -26.93
C LYS A 260 -23.33 22.32 -25.78
N LYS A 261 -22.83 21.63 -24.74
CA LYS A 261 -22.13 22.21 -23.59
C LYS A 261 -20.62 22.20 -23.82
N PRO A 262 -19.85 23.15 -23.24
CA PRO A 262 -18.39 23.12 -23.29
C PRO A 262 -17.88 21.83 -22.63
N ILE A 263 -16.98 21.11 -23.32
CA ILE A 263 -16.46 19.83 -22.82
C ILE A 263 -15.56 20.10 -21.62
N ARG A 264 -15.88 19.49 -20.48
CA ARG A 264 -15.06 19.47 -19.26
C ARG A 264 -14.50 18.05 -19.08
N GLY A 265 -13.19 17.92 -18.90
CA GLY A 265 -12.52 16.61 -18.78
C GLY A 265 -12.06 16.04 -20.13
N THR A 266 -12.16 14.73 -20.31
CA THR A 266 -11.67 14.01 -21.50
C THR A 266 -12.41 14.45 -22.76
N ARG A 267 -11.66 14.91 -23.76
CA ARG A 267 -12.19 15.36 -25.05
C ARG A 267 -12.03 14.29 -26.11
N TYR A 268 -13.11 13.95 -26.80
CA TYR A 268 -13.10 13.01 -27.93
C TYR A 268 -13.22 13.80 -29.24
N LYS A 269 -12.26 13.63 -30.15
CA LYS A 269 -12.23 14.25 -31.48
C LYS A 269 -12.32 13.17 -32.55
N CYS A 270 -13.22 13.33 -33.50
CA CYS A 270 -13.30 12.44 -34.66
C CYS A 270 -12.04 12.60 -35.54
N THR A 271 -11.47 11.50 -36.06
CA THR A 271 -10.29 11.58 -36.93
C THR A 271 -10.62 11.98 -38.36
N VAL A 272 -11.88 11.81 -38.78
CA VAL A 272 -12.36 12.09 -40.15
C VAL A 272 -13.03 13.47 -40.20
N CYS A 273 -13.95 13.73 -39.27
CA CYS A 273 -14.64 15.02 -39.19
C CYS A 273 -13.92 15.98 -38.25
N THR A 274 -13.31 17.03 -38.80
CA THR A 274 -12.53 18.02 -38.06
C THR A 274 -13.36 18.83 -37.05
N ALA A 275 -14.65 19.03 -37.33
CA ALA A 275 -15.57 19.85 -36.54
C ALA A 275 -16.31 19.09 -35.41
N VAL A 276 -16.11 17.77 -35.28
CA VAL A 276 -16.89 16.97 -34.31
C VAL A 276 -16.08 16.67 -33.05
N HIS A 277 -16.58 17.21 -31.93
CA HIS A 277 -16.09 16.92 -30.59
C HIS A 277 -17.22 16.38 -29.71
N LEU A 278 -16.90 15.38 -28.88
CA LEU A 278 -17.84 14.78 -27.93
C LEU A 278 -17.22 14.78 -26.52
N CYS A 279 -18.08 14.93 -25.51
CA CYS A 279 -17.74 14.64 -24.12
C CYS A 279 -17.89 13.14 -23.85
N GLN A 280 -17.29 12.66 -22.76
CA GLN A 280 -17.35 11.25 -22.35
C GLN A 280 -18.78 10.67 -22.31
N PRO A 281 -19.79 11.33 -21.71
CA PRO A 281 -21.16 10.79 -21.71
C PRO A 281 -21.76 10.66 -23.11
N CYS A 282 -21.50 11.63 -24.01
CA CYS A 282 -21.95 11.51 -25.39
C CYS A 282 -21.12 10.52 -26.20
N PHE A 283 -19.90 10.20 -25.75
CA PHE A 283 -19.09 9.17 -26.38
C PHE A 283 -19.58 7.77 -26.01
N ASP A 284 -19.97 7.54 -24.76
CA ASP A 284 -20.38 6.24 -24.27
C ASP A 284 -21.86 5.95 -24.58
N ASP A 285 -22.77 6.88 -24.24
CA ASP A 285 -24.20 6.57 -24.16
C ASP A 285 -25.01 7.05 -25.37
N SER A 286 -24.44 7.86 -26.28
CA SER A 286 -25.19 8.46 -27.38
C SER A 286 -24.94 7.83 -28.75
N ASP A 287 -25.98 7.79 -29.59
CA ASP A 287 -25.90 7.43 -31.01
C ASP A 287 -25.27 8.54 -31.89
N VAL A 288 -24.76 9.60 -31.28
CA VAL A 288 -24.24 10.76 -32.01
C VAL A 288 -22.88 10.41 -32.63
N HIS A 289 -22.84 10.48 -33.97
CA HIS A 289 -21.64 10.39 -34.81
C HIS A 289 -20.82 9.10 -34.61
N ARG A 290 -21.44 7.95 -34.88
CA ARG A 290 -20.83 6.60 -34.76
C ARG A 290 -20.08 6.13 -36.01
N GLU A 291 -20.04 6.93 -37.08
CA GLU A 291 -19.52 6.51 -38.39
C GLU A 291 -17.99 6.55 -38.53
N HIS A 292 -17.29 7.14 -37.56
CA HIS A 292 -15.86 7.41 -37.66
C HIS A 292 -15.15 7.12 -36.34
N PRO A 293 -13.84 6.81 -36.37
CA PRO A 293 -13.09 6.55 -35.17
C PRO A 293 -12.74 7.88 -34.47
N PHE A 294 -12.53 7.81 -33.16
CA PHE A 294 -12.21 8.97 -32.34
C PHE A 294 -10.82 8.85 -31.74
N LYS A 295 -10.20 10.00 -31.47
CA LYS A 295 -9.07 10.14 -30.57
C LYS A 295 -9.52 10.86 -29.31
N CYS A 296 -9.07 10.43 -28.14
CA CYS A 296 -9.32 11.12 -26.88
C CYS A 296 -8.06 11.84 -26.36
N LYS A 297 -8.27 12.94 -25.65
CA LYS A 297 -7.24 13.64 -24.89
C LYS A 297 -7.76 13.89 -23.48
N VAL A 298 -7.10 13.29 -22.51
CA VAL A 298 -7.31 13.52 -21.08
C VAL A 298 -6.66 14.87 -20.71
N PRO A 299 -7.21 15.65 -19.75
CA PRO A 299 -6.69 16.98 -19.41
C PRO A 299 -5.18 17.03 -19.11
N ASP A 300 -4.63 15.98 -18.48
CA ASP A 300 -3.22 15.88 -18.09
C ASP A 300 -2.35 15.09 -19.09
N ALA A 301 -2.91 14.65 -20.23
CA ALA A 301 -2.15 13.92 -21.23
C ALA A 301 -1.49 14.86 -22.24
N GLU A 302 -0.19 14.69 -22.50
CA GLU A 302 0.53 15.44 -23.54
C GLU A 302 0.02 15.11 -24.96
N HIS A 303 -0.40 13.86 -25.19
CA HIS A 303 -0.70 13.32 -26.52
C HIS A 303 -2.15 12.82 -26.63
N TRP A 304 -2.67 12.79 -27.86
CA TRP A 304 -3.97 12.20 -28.19
C TRP A 304 -3.83 10.69 -28.35
N THR A 305 -4.67 9.91 -27.68
CA THR A 305 -4.74 8.45 -27.83
C THR A 305 -5.99 8.06 -28.62
N PHE A 306 -6.00 6.86 -29.21
CA PHE A 306 -7.19 6.36 -29.91
C PHE A 306 -8.26 5.93 -28.91
N ALA A 307 -9.50 6.35 -29.15
CA ALA A 307 -10.65 6.00 -28.33
C ALA A 307 -11.44 4.87 -28.98
N VAL A 308 -11.67 3.80 -28.21
CA VAL A 308 -12.48 2.65 -28.63
C VAL A 308 -13.91 2.88 -28.16
N ARG A 309 -14.88 2.87 -29.07
CA ARG A 309 -16.31 2.87 -28.74
C ARG A 309 -16.85 1.46 -28.94
N TYR A 310 -17.17 0.75 -27.85
CA TYR A 310 -17.78 -0.58 -27.92
C TYR A 310 -19.29 -0.44 -28.19
N ARG A 311 -19.85 -1.30 -29.06
CA ARG A 311 -21.30 -1.42 -29.18
C ARG A 311 -21.84 -2.26 -28.01
N PRO A 312 -23.02 -1.93 -27.46
CA PRO A 312 -23.66 -2.72 -26.42
C PRO A 312 -24.08 -4.12 -26.89
N ASP A 313 -24.17 -4.37 -28.20
CA ASP A 313 -24.51 -5.69 -28.77
C ASP A 313 -23.29 -6.62 -28.93
N ALA A 314 -22.16 -6.28 -28.29
CA ALA A 314 -20.98 -7.14 -28.31
C ALA A 314 -21.21 -8.38 -27.43
N PRO A 315 -20.82 -9.59 -27.89
CA PRO A 315 -20.89 -10.79 -27.07
C PRO A 315 -20.08 -10.59 -25.78
N THR A 316 -20.65 -10.98 -24.66
CA THR A 316 -19.98 -10.90 -23.35
C THR A 316 -18.74 -11.79 -23.36
N SER A 317 -17.73 -11.48 -22.54
CA SER A 317 -16.51 -12.29 -22.44
C SER A 317 -16.82 -13.77 -22.17
N ALA A 318 -17.87 -14.05 -21.41
CA ALA A 318 -18.35 -15.42 -21.15
C ALA A 318 -18.75 -16.18 -22.42
N THR A 319 -19.50 -15.55 -23.34
CA THR A 319 -19.88 -16.19 -24.61
C THR A 319 -18.69 -16.43 -25.54
N ILE A 320 -17.62 -15.63 -25.41
CA ILE A 320 -16.37 -15.80 -26.17
C ILE A 320 -15.56 -16.97 -25.62
N ASP A 321 -15.42 -17.08 -24.29
CA ASP A 321 -14.71 -18.18 -23.64
C ASP A 321 -15.40 -19.53 -23.89
N GLU A 322 -16.74 -19.55 -23.84
CA GLU A 322 -17.54 -20.76 -24.09
C GLU A 322 -17.41 -21.26 -25.53
N LEU A 323 -17.33 -20.34 -26.52
CA LEU A 323 -17.02 -20.65 -27.93
C LEU A 323 -15.59 -21.15 -28.13
N GLN A 324 -14.63 -20.74 -27.29
CA GLN A 324 -13.23 -21.16 -27.38
C GLN A 324 -12.99 -22.54 -26.77
N SER A 325 -13.83 -22.96 -25.81
CA SER A 325 -13.68 -24.24 -25.10
C SER A 325 -14.46 -25.41 -25.71
N ARG A 326 -15.24 -25.19 -26.77
CA ARG A 326 -16.10 -26.21 -27.40
C ARG A 326 -15.77 -26.44 -28.86
N ASP A 327 -16.05 -27.65 -29.36
CA ASP A 327 -15.96 -27.96 -30.78
C ASP A 327 -17.06 -27.22 -31.56
N LEU A 328 -16.67 -26.47 -32.59
CA LEU A 328 -17.57 -25.58 -33.33
C LEU A 328 -18.52 -26.37 -34.24
N SER A 329 -19.82 -26.13 -34.10
CA SER A 329 -20.87 -26.68 -34.95
C SER A 329 -21.30 -25.71 -36.07
N ASP A 330 -22.10 -26.16 -37.03
CA ASP A 330 -22.64 -25.31 -38.10
C ASP A 330 -23.52 -24.16 -37.57
N ALA A 331 -24.17 -24.35 -36.41
CA ALA A 331 -24.91 -23.29 -35.72
C ALA A 331 -23.97 -22.22 -35.15
N ASP A 332 -22.78 -22.63 -34.68
CA ASP A 332 -21.74 -21.71 -34.21
C ASP A 332 -21.09 -20.98 -35.37
N TYR A 333 -21.01 -21.59 -36.56
CA TYR A 333 -20.55 -20.92 -37.77
C TYR A 333 -21.47 -19.75 -38.17
N ALA A 334 -22.80 -19.95 -38.10
CA ALA A 334 -23.78 -18.89 -38.34
C ALA A 334 -23.69 -17.77 -37.29
N LEU A 335 -23.48 -18.12 -36.02
CA LEU A 335 -23.25 -17.18 -34.92
C LEU A 335 -21.93 -16.40 -35.11
N LEU A 336 -20.84 -17.07 -35.46
CA LEU A 336 -19.55 -16.42 -35.72
C LEU A 336 -19.62 -15.49 -36.94
N THR A 337 -20.39 -15.85 -37.97
CA THR A 337 -20.62 -15.01 -39.14
C THR A 337 -21.49 -13.79 -38.82
N SER A 338 -22.50 -13.93 -37.96
CA SER A 338 -23.29 -12.81 -37.46
C SER A 338 -22.46 -11.89 -36.53
N LEU A 339 -21.52 -12.46 -35.77
CA LEU A 339 -20.56 -11.68 -34.97
C LEU A 339 -19.54 -10.92 -35.82
N ASP A 340 -19.05 -11.47 -36.92
CA ASP A 340 -18.11 -10.77 -37.81
C ASP A 340 -18.79 -9.64 -38.59
N SER A 341 -20.08 -9.83 -38.96
CA SER A 341 -20.90 -8.73 -39.51
C SER A 341 -21.25 -7.65 -38.47
N GLY A 342 -21.43 -8.03 -37.19
CA GLY A 342 -21.69 -7.12 -36.05
C GLY A 342 -20.45 -6.38 -35.51
N LYS A 343 -19.25 -6.98 -35.64
CA LYS A 343 -17.93 -6.40 -35.31
C LYS A 343 -17.42 -5.42 -36.37
N ARG A 344 -18.31 -4.76 -37.10
CA ARG A 344 -17.94 -3.48 -37.73
C ARG A 344 -17.66 -2.48 -36.62
N ILE A 345 -16.43 -2.44 -36.14
CA ILE A 345 -15.84 -1.22 -35.58
C ILE A 345 -15.97 -0.20 -36.70
N VAL A 346 -17.02 0.60 -36.64
CA VAL A 346 -17.24 1.61 -37.66
C VAL A 346 -16.10 2.60 -37.51
N GLY A 347 -15.21 2.62 -38.51
CA GLY A 347 -14.07 3.53 -38.54
C GLY A 347 -12.69 2.94 -38.26
N TYR A 348 -12.49 1.64 -38.05
CA TYR A 348 -11.12 1.08 -38.07
C TYR A 348 -10.81 0.46 -39.44
N PRO A 349 -10.12 1.15 -40.36
CA PRO A 349 -9.51 0.47 -41.49
C PRO A 349 -8.37 -0.40 -40.95
N ARG A 350 -8.48 -1.71 -41.18
CA ARG A 350 -7.57 -2.75 -40.67
C ARG A 350 -6.10 -2.67 -41.14
N LEU A 351 -5.64 -1.59 -41.80
CA LEU A 351 -4.43 -1.65 -42.63
C LEU A 351 -3.35 -0.57 -42.50
N HIS A 352 -3.38 0.36 -41.54
CA HIS A 352 -2.26 1.31 -41.39
C HIS A 352 -1.93 1.64 -39.91
N VAL A 353 -1.53 0.63 -39.14
CA VAL A 353 -0.94 0.80 -37.79
C VAL A 353 0.55 0.47 -37.82
N ILE A 354 1.28 1.03 -38.80
CA ILE A 354 2.75 0.94 -38.82
C ILE A 354 3.38 2.35 -38.78
N ASN A 355 2.70 3.39 -39.28
CA ASN A 355 3.29 4.74 -39.39
C ASN A 355 2.92 5.73 -38.26
N THR A 356 2.25 5.31 -37.19
CA THR A 356 1.85 6.21 -36.08
C THR A 356 2.33 5.77 -34.70
N PHE A 357 3.24 4.81 -34.62
CA PHE A 357 3.99 4.58 -33.39
C PHE A 357 4.88 5.80 -33.11
N PRO A 358 4.93 6.28 -31.85
CA PRO A 358 5.81 7.38 -31.47
C PRO A 358 7.27 6.92 -31.61
N LEU A 359 7.91 7.25 -32.74
CA LEU A 359 9.32 6.98 -32.95
C LEU A 359 10.15 8.01 -32.18
N LYS A 360 10.89 7.52 -31.18
CA LYS A 360 11.90 8.31 -30.46
C LYS A 360 13.10 8.46 -31.38
N LYS A 361 13.34 9.66 -31.92
CA LYS A 361 14.57 9.94 -32.69
C LYS A 361 15.78 9.82 -31.75
N VAL A 362 16.61 8.82 -31.98
CA VAL A 362 17.94 8.72 -31.37
C VAL A 362 18.86 9.66 -32.17
N PRO A 363 19.53 10.63 -31.53
CA PRO A 363 20.46 11.50 -32.24
C PRO A 363 21.77 10.74 -32.50
N GLY A 364 22.11 10.60 -33.78
CA GLY A 364 23.47 10.29 -34.23
C GLY A 364 23.66 8.91 -34.83
N THR A 365 23.45 8.80 -36.15
CA THR A 365 24.39 8.17 -37.11
C THR A 365 23.95 8.57 -38.51
N ALA A 366 24.82 9.26 -39.25
CA ALA A 366 24.61 9.55 -40.66
C ALA A 366 24.63 8.25 -41.46
N SER A 367 23.56 7.94 -42.19
CA SER A 367 23.60 6.94 -43.26
C SER A 367 23.80 7.65 -44.58
N ALA A 368 24.92 7.35 -45.21
CA ALA A 368 25.19 7.59 -46.61
C ALA A 368 24.10 6.91 -47.45
N VAL A 369 23.64 7.66 -48.45
CA VAL A 369 22.70 7.23 -49.49
C VAL A 369 23.50 6.50 -50.56
N CYS A 370 23.05 5.29 -50.92
CA CYS A 370 23.19 4.73 -52.26
C CYS A 370 21.78 4.37 -52.73
#